data_AF-A0A0B1SEK6-F1
#
_entry.id   AF-A0A0B1SEK6-F1
#
_cell.length_a   1.000
_cell.length_b   1.000
_cell.length_c   1.000
_cell.angle_alpha   90.00
_cell.angle_beta   90.00
_cell.angle_gamma   90.00
#
_symmetry.space_group_name_H-M   'P 1'
#
loop_
_entity.id
_entity.type
_entity.pdbx_description
1 polymer ?
#
loop_
_entity_poly.entity_id
_entity_poly.type
_entity_poly.pdbx_seq_one_letter_code
_entity_poly.pdbx_strand_id
1 'polypeptide(L)'
;MVTFRSPHLIRARERIRINGKPISETLFANHFFTVYNKLKKECPEDMPPYFKFLTLLSFHVFLQESVDVAIVEVGIGGEYDVTNVVRHPVVCGISTLDIDHTSVLGSTLPEIAWHKAGILKRNSPAIVSPLCPEALQVVIERASECEVGFTPR
;
A
#
# COMPACT_ATOMS: atom_id res chain seq x y z
N MET A 1 6.60 15.05 2.41
CA MET A 1 6.41 13.59 2.57
C MET A 1 5.02 13.31 3.11
N VAL A 2 4.25 12.41 2.48
CA VAL A 2 2.97 11.92 3.04
C VAL A 2 3.02 10.42 3.23
N THR A 3 2.40 9.92 4.30
CA THR A 3 2.34 8.48 4.60
C THR A 3 0.89 8.03 4.65
N PHE A 4 0.56 6.96 3.92
CA PHE A 4 -0.65 6.18 4.14
C PHE A 4 -0.34 4.99 5.04
N ARG A 5 -1.11 4.81 6.13
CA ARG A 5 -0.94 3.69 7.07
C ARG A 5 -2.25 3.04 7.50
N SER A 6 -2.18 1.78 7.92
CA SER A 6 -3.33 1.03 8.40
C SER A 6 -2.98 -0.03 9.46
N PRO A 7 -3.86 -0.31 10.44
CA PRO A 7 -5.08 0.43 10.78
C PRO A 7 -4.78 1.77 11.49
N HIS A 8 -5.81 2.51 11.88
CA HIS A 8 -5.67 3.61 12.86
C HIS A 8 -5.97 3.10 14.26
N LEU A 9 -5.48 3.79 15.29
CA LEU A 9 -5.74 3.43 16.69
C LEU A 9 -6.94 4.18 17.26
N ILE A 10 -7.01 5.50 17.05
CA ILE A 10 -8.07 6.33 17.65
C ILE A 10 -8.89 7.03 16.58
N ARG A 11 -8.24 7.65 15.59
CA ARG A 11 -8.90 8.49 14.58
C ARG A 11 -8.51 8.08 13.17
N ALA A 12 -9.48 8.02 12.25
CA ALA A 12 -9.23 7.70 10.84
C ALA A 12 -8.16 8.57 10.18
N ARG A 13 -8.02 9.83 10.58
CA ARG A 13 -7.00 10.77 10.09
C ARG A 13 -5.56 10.34 10.39
N GLU A 14 -5.32 9.44 11.34
CA GLU A 14 -3.98 8.89 11.62
C GLU A 14 -3.40 8.11 10.43
N ARG A 15 -4.28 7.63 9.53
CA ARG A 15 -3.91 6.92 8.32
C ARG A 15 -3.27 7.82 7.28
N ILE A 16 -3.44 9.14 7.34
CA ILE A 16 -2.87 10.09 6.38
C ILE A 16 -2.02 11.09 7.16
N ARG A 17 -0.70 11.05 6.97
CA ARG A 17 0.22 11.95 7.68
C ARG A 17 0.99 12.82 6.70
N ILE A 18 0.86 14.13 6.80
CA ILE A 18 1.63 15.11 6.02
C ILE A 18 2.80 15.59 6.86
N ASN A 19 4.02 15.42 6.35
CA ASN A 19 5.28 15.75 7.02
C ASN A 19 5.36 15.17 8.44
N GLY A 20 4.97 13.90 8.57
CA GLY A 20 5.00 13.16 9.83
C GLY A 20 3.86 13.50 10.80
N LYS A 21 2.98 14.46 10.51
CA LYS A 21 1.83 14.81 11.38
C LYS A 21 0.53 14.33 10.75
N PRO A 22 -0.42 13.76 11.52
CA PRO A 22 -1.75 13.46 10.99
C PRO A 22 -2.35 14.70 10.33
N ILE A 23 -3.00 14.51 9.18
CA ILE A 23 -3.73 15.58 8.50
C ILE A 23 -4.69 16.29 9.46
N SER A 24 -4.82 17.61 9.32
CA SER A 24 -5.74 18.40 10.15
C SER A 24 -7.18 17.97 9.90
N GLU A 25 -8.04 18.16 10.90
CA GLU A 25 -9.45 17.76 10.79
C GLU A 25 -10.16 18.52 9.66
N THR A 26 -9.88 19.81 9.51
CA THR A 26 -10.41 20.64 8.43
C THR A 26 -9.96 20.17 7.05
N LEU A 27 -8.67 19.91 6.84
CA LEU A 27 -8.16 19.43 5.55
C LEU A 27 -8.71 18.04 5.22
N PHE A 28 -8.73 17.14 6.20
CA PHE A 28 -9.30 15.81 6.02
C PHE A 28 -10.78 15.88 5.60
N ALA A 29 -11.59 16.68 6.30
CA ALA A 29 -13.00 16.84 5.98
C ALA A 29 -13.21 17.40 4.57
N ASN A 30 -12.44 18.43 4.19
CA ASN A 30 -12.52 19.02 2.86
C ASN A 30 -12.23 17.98 1.76
N HIS A 31 -11.12 17.25 1.88
CA HIS A 31 -10.75 16.21 0.90
C HIS A 31 -11.73 15.04 0.91
N PHE A 32 -12.21 14.63 2.10
CA PHE A 32 -13.20 13.57 2.25
C PHE A 32 -14.47 13.91 1.47
N PHE A 33 -15.06 15.08 1.70
CA PHE A 33 -16.31 15.46 1.03
C PHE A 33 -16.12 15.69 -0.46
N THR A 34 -14.96 16.22 -0.90
CA THR A 34 -14.63 16.31 -2.33
C THR A 34 -14.67 14.94 -3.01
N VAL A 35 -13.95 13.96 -2.47
CA VAL A 35 -13.89 12.61 -3.06
C VAL A 35 -15.23 11.88 -2.93
N TYR A 36 -15.86 11.94 -1.75
CA TYR A 36 -17.14 11.30 -1.49
C TYR A 36 -18.25 11.82 -2.41
N ASN A 37 -18.40 13.14 -2.54
CA ASN A 37 -19.44 13.73 -3.37
C ASN A 37 -19.22 13.42 -4.85
N LYS A 38 -17.96 13.39 -5.31
CA LYS A 38 -17.63 13.00 -6.68
C LYS A 38 -18.02 11.55 -6.96
N LEU A 39 -17.60 10.62 -6.10
CA LEU A 39 -17.94 9.19 -6.24
C LEU A 39 -19.45 8.95 -6.15
N LYS A 40 -20.14 9.60 -5.22
CA LYS A 40 -21.59 9.45 -5.07
C LYS A 40 -22.36 9.96 -6.30
N LYS A 41 -21.83 10.96 -7.01
CA LYS A 41 -22.42 11.46 -8.24
C LYS A 41 -22.16 10.53 -9.43
N GLU A 42 -20.95 9.99 -9.55
CA GLU A 42 -20.53 9.17 -10.69
C GLU A 42 -20.96 7.70 -10.56
N CYS A 43 -20.99 7.18 -9.33
CA CYS A 43 -21.26 5.78 -8.98
C CYS A 43 -22.21 5.69 -7.76
N PRO A 44 -23.47 6.18 -7.86
CA PRO A 44 -24.37 6.31 -6.71
C PRO A 44 -24.67 4.99 -5.99
N GLU A 45 -24.75 3.88 -6.74
CA GLU A 45 -25.09 2.56 -6.23
C GLU A 45 -23.87 1.67 -5.94
N ASP A 46 -22.66 2.12 -6.28
CA ASP A 46 -21.42 1.32 -6.18
C ASP A 46 -20.33 2.09 -5.43
N MET A 47 -20.65 2.50 -4.21
CA MET A 47 -19.69 3.17 -3.34
C MET A 47 -18.62 2.18 -2.87
N PRO A 48 -17.33 2.51 -2.99
CA PRO A 48 -16.27 1.58 -2.64
C PRO A 48 -16.29 1.24 -1.14
N PRO A 49 -15.97 -0.01 -0.78
CA PRO A 49 -15.72 -0.40 0.60
C PRO A 49 -14.73 0.54 1.30
N TYR A 50 -14.87 0.67 2.62
CA TYR A 50 -14.17 1.67 3.43
C TYR A 50 -12.66 1.77 3.16
N PHE A 51 -11.95 0.63 3.06
CA PHE A 51 -10.51 0.65 2.81
C PHE A 51 -10.13 1.12 1.40
N LYS A 52 -10.91 0.73 0.39
CA LYS A 52 -10.77 1.23 -0.99
C LYS A 52 -11.02 2.73 -1.05
N PHE A 53 -12.10 3.20 -0.41
CA PHE A 53 -12.42 4.61 -0.32
C PHE A 53 -11.28 5.42 0.34
N LEU A 54 -10.77 4.95 1.48
CA LEU A 54 -9.68 5.63 2.19
C LEU A 54 -8.37 5.65 1.39
N THR A 55 -8.09 4.60 0.61
CA THR A 55 -6.92 4.56 -0.27
C THR A 55 -7.06 5.56 -1.42
N LEU A 56 -8.26 5.69 -2.01
CA LEU A 56 -8.53 6.73 -3.00
C LEU A 56 -8.42 8.13 -2.39
N LEU A 57 -8.95 8.33 -1.19
CA LEU A 57 -8.83 9.59 -0.46
C LEU A 57 -7.37 9.94 -0.17
N SER A 58 -6.55 8.97 0.25
CA SER A 58 -5.13 9.22 0.53
C SER A 58 -4.38 9.64 -0.74
N PHE A 59 -4.58 8.94 -1.87
CA PHE A 59 -4.00 9.36 -3.14
C PHE A 59 -4.48 10.74 -3.59
N HIS A 60 -5.76 11.07 -3.40
CA HIS A 60 -6.26 12.41 -3.69
C HIS A 60 -5.52 13.47 -2.85
N VAL A 61 -5.38 13.26 -1.55
CA VAL A 61 -4.62 14.15 -0.66
C VAL A 61 -3.17 14.29 -1.14
N PHE A 62 -2.52 13.20 -1.53
CA PHE A 62 -1.11 13.24 -1.97
C PHE A 62 -0.94 14.13 -3.20
N LEU A 63 -1.89 14.05 -4.14
CA LEU A 63 -1.89 14.85 -5.36
C LEU A 63 -2.22 16.32 -5.07
N GLN A 64 -3.17 16.61 -4.18
CA GLN A 64 -3.58 17.98 -3.88
C GLN A 64 -2.57 18.74 -3.01
N GLU A 65 -1.98 18.07 -2.03
CA GLU A 65 -1.03 18.69 -1.09
C GLU A 65 0.40 18.79 -1.66
N SER A 66 0.58 18.50 -2.96
CA SER A 66 1.82 18.72 -3.73
C SER A 66 3.09 18.18 -3.06
N VAL A 67 3.04 16.90 -2.66
CA VAL A 67 4.14 16.30 -1.88
C VAL A 67 5.18 15.67 -2.77
N ASP A 68 6.46 15.82 -2.41
CA ASP A 68 7.58 15.28 -3.21
C ASP A 68 7.65 13.75 -3.19
N VAL A 69 7.24 13.15 -2.06
CA VAL A 69 7.34 11.71 -1.80
C VAL A 69 6.11 11.24 -1.02
N ALA A 70 5.54 10.12 -1.46
CA ALA A 70 4.50 9.37 -0.76
C ALA A 70 5.03 8.01 -0.33
N ILE A 71 4.80 7.65 0.93
CA ILE A 71 5.05 6.31 1.48
C ILE A 71 3.69 5.62 1.63
N VAL A 72 3.52 4.49 0.94
CA VAL A 72 2.25 3.77 0.89
C VAL A 72 2.42 2.42 1.57
N GLU A 73 1.81 2.25 2.74
CA GLU A 73 1.72 0.95 3.40
C GLU A 73 0.64 0.10 2.72
N VAL A 74 0.99 -1.14 2.37
CA VAL A 74 0.08 -2.14 1.85
C VAL A 74 -0.88 -2.58 2.95
N GLY A 75 -2.16 -2.76 2.65
CA GLY A 75 -3.14 -3.25 3.61
C GLY A 75 -2.93 -4.72 3.96
N ILE A 76 -3.26 -5.62 3.03
CA ILE A 76 -3.12 -7.08 3.21
C ILE A 76 -2.49 -7.69 1.95
N GLY A 77 -1.44 -8.48 2.15
CA GLY A 77 -0.71 -9.13 1.05
C GLY A 77 0.13 -8.14 0.25
N GLY A 78 -0.28 -7.87 -0.99
CA GLY A 78 0.46 -7.02 -1.93
C GLY A 78 -0.12 -7.08 -3.34
N GLU A 79 -0.13 -8.26 -3.95
CA GLU A 79 -0.53 -8.47 -5.36
C GLU A 79 -1.92 -7.89 -5.65
N TYR A 80 -2.90 -8.27 -4.82
CA TYR A 80 -4.29 -7.86 -4.94
C TYR A 80 -4.68 -6.73 -3.99
N ASP A 81 -3.71 -6.12 -3.31
CA ASP A 81 -4.00 -5.02 -2.41
C ASP A 81 -4.39 -3.76 -3.21
N VAL A 82 -5.33 -3.00 -2.66
CA VAL A 82 -5.89 -1.82 -3.33
C VAL A 82 -4.88 -0.70 -3.51
N THR A 83 -3.78 -0.73 -2.75
CA THR A 83 -2.66 0.20 -2.88
C THR A 83 -1.75 -0.15 -4.06
N ASN A 84 -1.81 -1.37 -4.60
CA ASN A 84 -0.93 -1.87 -5.66
C ASN A 84 -1.21 -1.29 -7.07
N VAL A 85 -1.93 -0.17 -7.14
CA VAL A 85 -2.21 0.59 -8.36
C VAL A 85 -1.03 1.46 -8.82
N VAL A 86 -0.03 1.66 -7.95
CA VAL A 86 1.19 2.42 -8.28
C VAL A 86 2.04 1.61 -9.26
N ARG A 87 2.19 2.11 -10.49
CA ARG A 87 2.88 1.42 -11.59
C ARG A 87 4.40 1.58 -11.57
N HIS A 88 4.88 2.75 -11.14
CA HIS A 88 6.30 3.12 -11.15
C HIS A 88 6.71 3.65 -9.77
N PRO A 89 6.72 2.80 -8.73
CA PRO A 89 7.25 3.20 -7.43
C PRO A 89 8.75 3.50 -7.54
N VAL A 90 9.23 4.49 -6.80
CA VAL A 90 10.67 4.79 -6.76
C VAL A 90 11.46 3.64 -6.13
N VAL A 91 10.84 2.95 -5.18
CA VAL A 91 11.40 1.77 -4.48
C VAL A 91 10.26 0.96 -3.87
N CYS A 92 10.40 -0.37 -3.84
CA CYS A 92 9.51 -1.26 -3.12
C CYS A 92 10.21 -1.82 -1.88
N GLY A 93 9.46 -1.99 -0.79
CA GLY A 93 9.98 -2.53 0.47
C GLY A 93 9.16 -3.74 0.93
N ILE A 94 9.83 -4.85 1.22
CA ILE A 94 9.22 -6.02 1.87
C ILE A 94 9.88 -6.17 3.24
N SER A 95 9.11 -5.95 4.30
CA SER A 95 9.56 -6.17 5.67
C SER A 95 9.60 -7.67 6.01
N THR A 96 9.81 -8.00 7.28
CA THR A 96 9.77 -9.38 7.76
C THR A 96 8.44 -10.06 7.41
N LEU A 97 8.52 -11.35 7.10
CA LEU A 97 7.36 -12.20 6.82
C LEU A 97 7.08 -13.12 8.01
N ASP A 98 5.80 -13.24 8.34
CA ASP A 98 5.29 -14.18 9.34
C ASP A 98 3.95 -14.74 8.86
N ILE A 99 3.47 -15.79 9.53
CA ILE A 99 2.16 -16.37 9.30
C ILE A 99 1.08 -15.40 9.78
N ASP A 100 0.43 -14.74 8.82
CA ASP A 100 -0.62 -13.77 9.06
C ASP A 100 -1.68 -13.86 7.97
N HIS A 101 -2.92 -13.50 8.30
CA HIS A 101 -4.06 -13.47 7.38
C HIS A 101 -4.22 -14.74 6.53
N THR A 102 -4.07 -15.91 7.16
CA THR A 102 -3.99 -17.20 6.45
C THR A 102 -5.23 -17.58 5.64
N SER A 103 -6.38 -17.02 6.00
CA SER A 103 -7.62 -17.15 5.23
C SER A 103 -7.57 -16.48 3.85
N VAL A 104 -6.64 -15.55 3.64
CA VAL A 104 -6.50 -14.75 2.40
C VAL A 104 -5.17 -15.01 1.70
N LEU A 105 -4.09 -15.17 2.47
CA LEU A 105 -2.71 -15.21 1.95
C LEU A 105 -2.14 -16.63 1.81
N GLY A 106 -2.88 -17.65 2.22
CA GLY A 106 -2.38 -19.01 2.33
C GLY A 106 -1.83 -19.34 3.72
N SER A 107 -1.46 -20.59 3.92
CA SER A 107 -1.09 -21.14 5.24
C SER A 107 0.41 -21.29 5.44
N THR A 108 1.21 -20.98 4.42
CA THR A 108 2.66 -21.17 4.41
C THR A 108 3.40 -19.86 4.10
N LEU A 109 4.63 -19.73 4.61
CA LEU A 109 5.48 -18.57 4.31
C LEU A 109 5.72 -18.33 2.82
N PRO A 110 5.92 -19.36 1.96
CA PRO A 110 6.01 -19.18 0.51
C PRO A 110 4.75 -18.56 -0.13
N GLU A 111 3.54 -18.99 0.27
CA GLU A 111 2.29 -18.41 -0.25
C GLU A 111 2.18 -16.92 0.15
N ILE A 112 2.47 -16.61 1.41
CA ILE A 112 2.46 -15.24 1.93
C ILE A 112 3.52 -14.37 1.22
N ALA A 113 4.72 -14.93 0.98
CA ALA A 113 5.79 -14.27 0.25
C ALA A 113 5.37 -13.94 -1.19
N TRP A 114 4.68 -14.85 -1.87
CA TRP A 114 4.16 -14.62 -3.22
C TRP A 114 3.22 -13.41 -3.26
N HIS A 115 2.28 -13.35 -2.32
CA HIS A 115 1.35 -12.22 -2.23
C HIS A 115 2.06 -10.90 -1.95
N LYS A 116 3.03 -10.87 -1.03
CA LYS A 116 3.74 -9.64 -0.65
C LYS A 116 4.74 -9.18 -1.71
N ALA A 117 5.40 -10.11 -2.41
CA ALA A 117 6.20 -9.82 -3.59
C ALA A 117 5.35 -9.28 -4.77
N GLY A 118 4.03 -9.33 -4.63
CA GLY A 118 3.03 -8.67 -5.46
C GLY A 118 3.29 -7.21 -5.82
N ILE A 119 3.97 -6.50 -4.92
CA ILE A 119 4.25 -5.07 -5.07
C ILE A 119 5.49 -4.78 -5.90
N LEU A 120 6.30 -5.79 -6.23
CA LEU A 120 7.51 -5.60 -7.04
C LEU A 120 7.10 -5.15 -8.44
N LYS A 121 7.73 -4.07 -8.94
CA LYS A 121 7.44 -3.48 -10.24
C LYS A 121 8.71 -3.33 -11.05
N ARG A 122 8.62 -3.59 -12.36
CA ARG A 122 9.73 -3.44 -13.31
C ARG A 122 10.40 -2.08 -13.17
N ASN A 123 11.73 -2.08 -13.27
CA ASN A 123 12.58 -0.89 -13.14
C ASN A 123 12.52 -0.18 -11.78
N SER A 124 11.89 -0.79 -10.76
CA SER A 124 11.82 -0.25 -9.40
C SER A 124 12.68 -1.11 -8.49
N PRO A 125 13.72 -0.57 -7.82
CA PRO A 125 14.54 -1.35 -6.90
C PRO A 125 13.70 -1.91 -5.74
N ALA A 126 14.09 -3.07 -5.24
CA ALA A 126 13.45 -3.71 -4.09
C ALA A 126 14.42 -3.85 -2.91
N ILE A 127 13.95 -3.46 -1.73
CA ILE A 127 14.63 -3.68 -0.44
C ILE A 127 13.84 -4.71 0.33
N VAL A 128 14.48 -5.82 0.70
CA VAL A 128 13.83 -6.93 1.39
C VAL A 128 14.59 -7.24 2.67
N SER A 129 13.87 -7.28 3.79
CA SER A 129 14.40 -7.72 5.08
C SER A 129 14.83 -9.20 5.03
N PRO A 130 15.67 -9.69 5.96
CA PRO A 130 16.01 -11.11 6.04
C PRO A 130 14.76 -12.00 6.11
N LEU A 131 14.69 -13.00 5.22
CA LEU A 131 13.60 -13.99 5.12
C LEU A 131 14.15 -15.41 5.30
N CYS A 132 13.28 -16.36 5.64
CA CYS A 132 13.65 -17.77 5.56
C CYS A 132 13.93 -18.19 4.10
N PRO A 133 14.76 -19.22 3.86
CA PRO A 133 15.17 -19.62 2.51
C PRO A 133 14.01 -19.85 1.55
N GLU A 134 12.93 -20.49 2.01
CA GLU A 134 11.77 -20.85 1.20
C GLU A 134 10.98 -19.61 0.76
N ALA A 135 10.80 -18.63 1.65
CA ALA A 135 10.14 -17.37 1.33
C ALA A 135 11.02 -16.48 0.45
N LEU A 136 12.33 -16.44 0.74
CA LEU A 136 13.29 -15.67 -0.05
C LEU A 136 13.32 -16.15 -1.50
N GLN A 137 13.30 -17.46 -1.72
CA GLN A 137 13.28 -18.06 -3.05
C GLN A 137 12.09 -17.55 -3.88
N VAL A 138 10.89 -17.52 -3.30
CA VAL A 138 9.69 -16.98 -3.97
C VAL A 138 9.84 -15.50 -4.31
N VAL A 139 10.40 -14.69 -3.40
CA VAL A 139 10.62 -13.27 -3.66
C VAL A 139 11.63 -13.05 -4.80
N ILE A 140 12.68 -13.87 -4.88
CA ILE A 140 13.67 -13.82 -5.96
C ILE A 140 13.04 -14.18 -7.30
N GLU A 141 12.24 -15.25 -7.36
CA GLU A 141 11.54 -15.68 -8.58
C GLU A 141 10.62 -14.57 -9.09
N ARG A 142 9.79 -14.02 -8.21
CA ARG A 142 8.92 -12.85 -8.46
C ARG A 142 9.70 -11.63 -8.94
N ALA A 143 10.85 -11.34 -8.34
CA ALA A 143 11.69 -10.22 -8.75
C ALA A 143 12.25 -10.43 -10.16
N SER A 144 12.62 -11.68 -10.51
CA SER A 144 13.09 -12.05 -11.84
C SER A 144 12.00 -11.88 -12.90
N GLU A 145 10.77 -12.32 -12.63
CA GLU A 145 9.62 -12.12 -13.52
C GLU A 145 9.35 -10.64 -13.81
N CYS A 146 9.61 -9.79 -12.83
CA CYS A 146 9.41 -8.35 -12.93
C CYS A 146 10.64 -7.59 -13.45
N GLU A 147 11.77 -8.26 -13.76
CA GLU A 147 13.05 -7.60 -14.11
C GLU A 147 13.48 -6.54 -13.08
N VAL A 148 13.39 -6.89 -11.80
CA VAL A 148 13.69 -5.99 -10.68
C VAL A 148 15.12 -6.21 -10.19
N GLY A 149 15.86 -5.11 -10.01
CA GLY A 149 17.11 -5.11 -9.26
C GLY A 149 16.84 -5.47 -7.79
N PHE A 150 17.24 -6.68 -7.39
CA PHE A 150 17.01 -7.22 -6.05
C PHE A 150 18.27 -7.06 -5.19
N THR A 151 18.14 -6.43 -4.01
CA THR A 151 19.23 -6.34 -3.02
C THR A 151 18.76 -6.97 -1.70
N PRO A 152 19.13 -8.24 -1.41
CA PRO A 152 18.89 -8.82 -0.10
C PRO A 152 19.77 -8.12 0.94
N ARG A 153 19.23 -7.82 2.12
CA ARG A 153 19.99 -7.28 3.26
C ARG A 153 19.99 -8.24 4.43
#